data_AF-A0A9W9Q1F4-F1
#
_entry.id   AF-A0A9W9Q1F4-F1
#
_cell.length_a   1.000
_cell.length_b   1.000
_cell.length_c   1.000
_cell.angle_alpha   90.00
_cell.angle_beta   90.00
_cell.angle_gamma   90.00
#
_symmetry.space_group_name_H-M   'P 1'
#
loop_
_entity.id
_entity.type
_entity.pdbx_description
1 polymer ?
#
loop_
_entity_poly.entity_id
_entity_poly.type
_entity_poly.pdbx_seq_one_letter_code
_entity_poly.pdbx_strand_id
1 'polypeptide(L)'
;MKQSNITNVYRFGMFLVGLSSNSNTNPSVQRVWLALEEKKIPYQYIEVNPYNKPESLLTLNPRGLVPTLSTPDPPRPLYESTVILEYLEEAYPDHGPRFLPEDPYERARARIWIDYVTSRIIPSFHRFLQYQSADANDADAGLDQARQEFLGHLKSWTQEMHPDGPFFLGENISLPDLVLAPWAVRLWVFDEFKGGLEISDGSDSAVWERWGRWLAAIENRKSIKETTSDTEHYLPIYKRYADNTAQSELAKATRSGRGVP
;
A
#
# COMPACT_ATOMS: atom_id res chain seq x y z
N MET A 1 -32.30 -10.66 -12.99
CA MET A 1 -31.72 -10.44 -14.33
C MET A 1 -30.31 -11.02 -14.34
N LYS A 2 -30.05 -11.86 -15.34
CA LYS A 2 -28.90 -12.72 -15.66
C LYS A 2 -27.68 -12.73 -14.73
N GLN A 3 -27.47 -13.86 -14.05
CA GLN A 3 -26.15 -14.40 -13.71
C GLN A 3 -25.32 -14.48 -15.01
N SER A 4 -24.35 -13.59 -15.18
CA SER A 4 -23.34 -13.77 -16.21
C SER A 4 -22.41 -14.88 -15.75
N ASN A 5 -22.44 -16.03 -16.42
CA ASN A 5 -21.42 -17.05 -16.28
C ASN A 5 -20.05 -16.43 -16.56
N ILE A 6 -19.27 -16.22 -15.50
CA ILE A 6 -17.92 -15.64 -15.51
C ILE A 6 -16.97 -16.45 -16.40
N THR A 7 -17.32 -17.70 -16.73
CA THR A 7 -16.57 -18.61 -17.61
C THR A 7 -16.33 -18.08 -19.03
N ASN A 8 -17.11 -17.13 -19.54
CA ASN A 8 -16.89 -16.55 -20.87
C ASN A 8 -15.98 -15.29 -20.87
N VAL A 9 -15.56 -14.81 -19.70
CA VAL A 9 -14.78 -13.57 -19.58
C VAL A 9 -13.26 -13.84 -19.65
N TYR A 10 -12.83 -15.09 -19.61
CA TYR A 10 -11.42 -15.48 -19.44
C TYR A 10 -10.50 -15.31 -20.66
N ARG A 11 -10.99 -14.81 -21.80
CA ARG A 11 -10.26 -14.98 -23.08
C ARG A 11 -9.10 -14.01 -23.34
N PHE A 12 -9.02 -12.84 -22.69
CA PHE A 12 -7.95 -11.87 -22.99
C PHE A 12 -7.68 -10.93 -21.79
N GLY A 13 -6.67 -11.23 -20.97
CA GLY A 13 -6.15 -10.30 -19.94
C GLY A 13 -5.81 -10.94 -18.59
N MET A 14 -4.96 -10.28 -17.80
CA MET A 14 -4.71 -10.65 -16.39
C MET A 14 -5.89 -10.24 -15.51
N PHE A 15 -6.16 -10.99 -14.44
CA PHE A 15 -7.22 -10.65 -13.50
C PHE A 15 -6.61 -10.14 -12.21
N LEU A 16 -6.90 -8.89 -11.84
CA LEU A 16 -6.61 -8.35 -10.52
C LEU A 16 -7.88 -8.39 -9.68
N VAL A 17 -7.88 -9.20 -8.62
CA VAL A 17 -8.98 -9.28 -7.67
C VAL A 17 -8.72 -8.35 -6.48
N GLY A 18 -9.65 -7.43 -6.21
CA GLY A 18 -9.56 -6.41 -5.15
C GLY A 18 -10.85 -6.26 -4.35
N LEU A 19 -10.83 -5.58 -3.20
CA LEU A 19 -12.02 -5.47 -2.33
C LEU A 19 -13.05 -4.48 -2.88
N SER A 20 -14.33 -4.79 -2.65
CA SER A 20 -15.50 -3.99 -3.01
C SER A 20 -16.00 -3.15 -1.83
N SER A 21 -16.12 -1.84 -2.08
CA SER A 21 -17.08 -0.93 -1.43
C SER A 21 -17.56 0.17 -2.38
N ASN A 22 -17.66 -0.12 -3.69
CA ASN A 22 -17.75 0.84 -4.81
C ASN A 22 -16.48 1.68 -5.04
N SER A 23 -15.35 1.26 -4.46
CA SER A 23 -14.10 2.00 -4.39
C SER A 23 -12.97 1.13 -3.84
N ASN A 24 -11.79 1.17 -4.47
CA ASN A 24 -10.62 0.45 -3.95
C ASN A 24 -10.00 1.19 -2.77
N THR A 25 -10.26 0.67 -1.60
CA THR A 25 -9.76 1.23 -0.34
C THR A 25 -8.59 0.46 0.26
N ASN A 26 -8.18 -0.66 -0.35
CA ASN A 26 -7.12 -1.52 0.18
C ASN A 26 -5.73 -1.11 -0.36
N PRO A 27 -4.80 -0.69 0.50
CA PRO A 27 -3.49 -0.21 0.06
C PRO A 27 -2.63 -1.31 -0.57
N SER A 28 -2.74 -2.57 -0.13
CA SER A 28 -2.01 -3.69 -0.74
C SER A 28 -2.51 -4.03 -2.14
N VAL A 29 -3.82 -3.90 -2.39
CA VAL A 29 -4.39 -4.03 -3.75
C VAL A 29 -3.89 -2.89 -4.63
N GLN A 30 -3.89 -1.67 -4.10
CA GLN A 30 -3.44 -0.51 -4.85
C GLN A 30 -1.98 -0.64 -5.30
N ARG A 31 -1.07 -1.25 -4.52
CA ARG A 31 0.31 -1.52 -4.98
C ARG A 31 0.36 -2.21 -6.34
N VAL A 32 -0.37 -3.33 -6.46
CA VAL A 32 -0.41 -4.14 -7.67
C VAL A 32 -1.10 -3.37 -8.79
N TRP A 33 -2.18 -2.66 -8.47
CA TRP A 33 -2.90 -1.85 -9.44
C TRP A 33 -2.00 -0.73 -10.02
N LEU A 34 -1.23 -0.05 -9.17
CA LEU A 34 -0.25 0.94 -9.62
C LEU A 34 0.77 0.33 -10.59
N ALA A 35 1.32 -0.83 -10.29
CA ALA A 35 2.26 -1.49 -11.19
C ALA A 35 1.64 -1.83 -12.55
N LEU A 36 0.38 -2.30 -12.57
CA LEU A 36 -0.33 -2.59 -13.82
C LEU A 36 -0.56 -1.32 -14.64
N GLU A 37 -0.97 -0.23 -14.01
CA GLU A 37 -1.17 1.08 -14.66
C GLU A 37 0.14 1.66 -15.21
N GLU A 38 1.18 1.67 -14.38
CA GLU A 38 2.50 2.20 -14.74
C GLU A 38 3.14 1.42 -15.91
N LYS A 39 3.04 0.08 -15.86
CA LYS A 39 3.55 -0.79 -16.94
C LYS A 39 2.59 -0.85 -18.14
N LYS A 40 1.38 -0.28 -18.03
CA LYS A 40 0.34 -0.35 -19.07
C LYS A 40 0.03 -1.80 -19.47
N ILE A 41 0.02 -2.70 -18.49
CA ILE A 41 -0.29 -4.12 -18.72
C ILE A 41 -1.82 -4.23 -18.76
N PRO A 42 -2.43 -4.84 -19.81
CA PRO A 42 -3.86 -5.03 -19.84
C PRO A 42 -4.34 -5.97 -18.72
N TYR A 43 -5.32 -5.52 -17.95
CA TYR A 43 -5.93 -6.30 -16.88
C TYR A 43 -7.45 -6.09 -16.83
N GLN A 44 -8.12 -7.04 -16.20
CA GLN A 44 -9.48 -6.89 -15.72
C GLN A 44 -9.46 -6.78 -14.19
N TYR A 45 -10.02 -5.70 -13.67
CA TYR A 45 -10.25 -5.56 -12.23
C TYR A 45 -11.54 -6.28 -11.85
N ILE A 46 -11.46 -7.16 -10.86
CA ILE A 46 -12.60 -7.88 -10.30
C ILE A 46 -12.76 -7.48 -8.85
N GLU A 47 -13.86 -6.79 -8.56
CA GLU A 47 -14.22 -6.43 -7.19
C GLU A 47 -14.86 -7.59 -6.44
N VAL A 48 -14.46 -7.79 -5.19
CA VAL A 48 -14.98 -8.82 -4.30
C VAL A 48 -15.39 -8.25 -2.95
N ASN A 49 -16.55 -8.65 -2.43
CA ASN A 49 -16.98 -8.23 -1.10
C ASN A 49 -16.13 -8.94 -0.03
N PRO A 50 -15.42 -8.22 0.86
CA PRO A 50 -14.62 -8.84 1.92
C PRO A 50 -15.44 -9.68 2.92
N TYR A 51 -16.73 -9.36 3.10
CA TYR A 51 -17.65 -10.04 4.00
C TYR A 51 -18.38 -11.22 3.35
N ASN A 52 -18.38 -11.29 2.03
CA ASN A 52 -18.99 -12.37 1.26
C ASN A 52 -18.06 -12.76 0.11
N LYS A 53 -17.06 -13.60 0.43
CA LYS A 53 -16.03 -14.01 -0.51
C LYS A 53 -16.65 -14.93 -1.58
N PRO A 54 -16.63 -14.54 -2.87
CA PRO A 54 -17.23 -15.36 -3.91
C PRO A 54 -16.45 -16.66 -4.12
N GLU A 55 -17.14 -17.72 -4.51
CA GLU A 55 -16.53 -19.02 -4.80
C GLU A 55 -15.41 -18.92 -5.84
N SER A 56 -15.57 -18.06 -6.85
CA SER A 56 -14.55 -17.80 -7.86
C SER A 56 -13.22 -17.30 -7.29
N LEU A 57 -13.25 -16.46 -6.23
CA LEU A 57 -12.04 -16.06 -5.52
C LEU A 57 -11.49 -17.23 -4.70
N LEU A 58 -12.34 -17.98 -3.99
CA LEU A 58 -11.91 -19.08 -3.14
C LEU A 58 -11.28 -20.24 -3.95
N THR A 59 -11.76 -20.46 -5.18
CA THR A 59 -11.16 -21.41 -6.12
C THR A 59 -9.76 -20.98 -6.56
N LEU A 60 -9.53 -19.67 -6.77
CA LEU A 60 -8.22 -19.14 -7.15
C LEU A 60 -7.27 -19.02 -5.94
N ASN A 61 -7.78 -18.53 -4.82
CA ASN A 61 -7.05 -18.31 -3.59
C ASN A 61 -7.89 -18.81 -2.40
N PRO A 62 -7.63 -20.02 -1.88
CA PRO A 62 -8.37 -20.58 -0.75
C PRO A 62 -8.30 -19.75 0.53
N ARG A 63 -7.29 -18.88 0.68
CA ARG A 63 -7.21 -17.91 1.81
C ARG A 63 -8.24 -16.78 1.64
N GLY A 64 -8.68 -16.54 0.40
CA GLY A 64 -9.62 -15.49 0.02
C GLY A 64 -9.11 -14.11 0.42
N LEU A 65 -7.80 -13.89 0.27
CA LEU A 65 -7.13 -12.63 0.52
C LEU A 65 -6.91 -11.88 -0.80
N VAL A 66 -6.74 -10.57 -0.70
CA VAL A 66 -6.42 -9.71 -1.85
C VAL A 66 -5.14 -8.90 -1.54
N PRO A 67 -4.38 -8.48 -2.57
CA PRO A 67 -4.60 -8.76 -4.00
C PRO A 67 -4.40 -10.24 -4.35
N THR A 68 -5.23 -10.73 -5.28
CA THR A 68 -4.97 -11.98 -6.00
C THR A 68 -4.86 -11.63 -7.48
N LEU A 69 -3.73 -11.98 -8.09
CA LEU A 69 -3.48 -11.77 -9.51
C LEU A 69 -3.53 -13.13 -10.21
N SER A 70 -4.24 -13.26 -11.33
CA SER A 70 -4.25 -14.51 -12.11
C SER A 70 -3.90 -14.25 -13.56
N THR A 71 -2.95 -15.02 -14.11
CA THR A 71 -2.68 -15.03 -15.55
C THR A 71 -3.79 -15.78 -16.29
N PRO A 72 -4.19 -15.38 -17.50
CA PRO A 72 -5.13 -16.15 -18.30
C PRO A 72 -4.50 -17.45 -18.83
N ASP A 73 -5.34 -18.44 -19.13
CA ASP A 73 -5.09 -19.60 -20.00
C ASP A 73 -3.75 -20.38 -19.80
N PRO A 74 -3.65 -21.27 -18.80
CA PRO A 74 -4.63 -21.54 -17.74
C PRO A 74 -4.53 -20.52 -16.59
N PRO A 75 -5.60 -20.36 -15.78
CA PRO A 75 -5.54 -19.56 -14.55
C PRO A 75 -4.40 -19.98 -13.63
N ARG A 76 -3.46 -19.07 -13.36
CA ARG A 76 -2.37 -19.27 -12.39
C ARG A 76 -2.40 -18.16 -11.35
N PRO A 77 -2.97 -18.41 -10.16
CA PRO A 77 -3.11 -17.39 -9.13
C PRO A 77 -1.79 -17.11 -8.41
N LEU A 78 -1.52 -15.83 -8.18
CA LEU A 78 -0.45 -15.28 -7.38
C LEU A 78 -1.06 -14.40 -6.27
N TYR A 79 -0.43 -14.44 -5.12
CA TYR A 79 -0.80 -13.70 -3.91
C TYR A 79 0.44 -13.09 -3.27
N GLU A 80 0.24 -12.29 -2.22
CA GLU A 80 1.24 -11.38 -1.63
C GLU A 80 1.61 -10.22 -2.56
N SER A 81 1.22 -9.00 -2.17
CA SER A 81 1.37 -7.81 -3.04
C SER A 81 2.80 -7.58 -3.51
N THR A 82 3.81 -7.78 -2.67
CA THR A 82 5.24 -7.59 -3.03
C THR A 82 5.75 -8.69 -3.96
N VAL A 83 5.30 -9.93 -3.80
CA VAL A 83 5.63 -11.04 -4.70
C VAL A 83 5.00 -10.83 -6.08
N ILE A 84 3.76 -10.33 -6.12
CA ILE A 84 3.10 -9.97 -7.37
C ILE A 84 3.87 -8.85 -8.09
N LEU A 85 4.36 -7.83 -7.36
CA LEU A 85 5.16 -6.75 -7.95
C LEU A 85 6.45 -7.27 -8.61
N GLU A 86 7.17 -8.18 -7.94
CA GLU A 86 8.37 -8.83 -8.51
C GLU A 86 8.01 -9.64 -9.77
N TYR A 87 6.93 -10.41 -9.73
CA TYR A 87 6.44 -11.14 -10.90
C TYR A 87 6.14 -10.21 -12.08
N LEU A 88 5.48 -9.07 -11.84
CA LEU A 88 5.18 -8.10 -12.90
C LEU A 88 6.44 -7.47 -13.49
N GLU A 89 7.46 -7.23 -12.68
CA GLU A 89 8.74 -6.69 -13.15
C GLU A 89 9.53 -7.70 -13.99
N GLU A 90 9.48 -8.99 -13.62
CA GLU A 90 10.17 -10.07 -14.34
C GLU A 90 9.45 -10.53 -15.60
N ALA A 91 8.12 -10.67 -15.54
CA ALA A 91 7.31 -11.22 -16.63
C ALA A 91 7.00 -10.19 -17.72
N TYR A 92 7.05 -8.90 -17.40
CA TYR A 92 6.74 -7.82 -18.35
C TYR A 92 7.88 -6.78 -18.43
N PRO A 93 9.11 -7.21 -18.77
CA PRO A 93 10.29 -6.36 -18.79
C PRO A 93 10.21 -5.24 -19.84
N ASP A 94 9.48 -5.47 -20.93
CA ASP A 94 9.34 -4.54 -22.06
C ASP A 94 8.11 -3.60 -21.92
N HIS A 95 7.38 -3.70 -20.81
CA HIS A 95 6.19 -2.91 -20.51
C HIS A 95 6.50 -1.76 -19.55
N GLY A 96 6.28 -0.52 -20.03
CA GLY A 96 6.43 0.71 -19.24
C GLY A 96 7.82 0.86 -18.58
N PRO A 97 7.92 1.62 -17.47
CA PRO A 97 9.19 1.82 -16.80
C PRO A 97 9.66 0.54 -16.09
N ARG A 98 10.99 0.42 -15.96
CA ARG A 98 11.64 -0.55 -15.05
C ARG A 98 11.52 -0.04 -13.63
N PHE A 99 11.08 -0.91 -12.72
CA PHE A 99 10.93 -0.55 -11.30
C PHE A 99 12.13 -0.93 -10.46
N LEU A 100 13.03 -1.74 -11.01
CA LEU A 100 14.28 -2.12 -10.37
C LEU A 100 15.46 -1.79 -11.30
N PRO A 101 16.62 -1.45 -10.73
CA PRO A 101 17.85 -1.28 -11.51
C PRO A 101 18.33 -2.62 -12.07
N GLU A 102 19.24 -2.57 -13.04
CA GLU A 102 19.87 -3.78 -13.60
C GLU A 102 20.92 -4.36 -12.65
N ASP A 103 21.64 -3.50 -11.94
CA ASP A 103 22.70 -3.90 -11.02
C ASP A 103 22.15 -4.78 -9.88
N PRO A 104 22.69 -6.00 -9.67
CA PRO A 104 22.22 -6.91 -8.63
C PRO A 104 22.28 -6.35 -7.21
N TYR A 105 23.29 -5.53 -6.89
CA TYR A 105 23.45 -4.94 -5.57
C TYR A 105 22.39 -3.87 -5.32
N GLU A 106 22.16 -2.97 -6.27
CA GLU A 106 21.10 -1.97 -6.15
C GLU A 106 19.70 -2.60 -6.13
N ARG A 107 19.48 -3.72 -6.85
CA ARG A 107 18.27 -4.54 -6.72
C ARG A 107 18.09 -5.07 -5.30
N ALA A 108 19.17 -5.52 -4.66
CA ALA A 108 19.13 -5.99 -3.27
C ALA A 108 18.86 -4.83 -2.29
N ARG A 109 19.47 -3.66 -2.50
CA ARG A 109 19.17 -2.45 -1.71
C ARG A 109 17.71 -2.04 -1.81
N ALA A 110 17.13 -2.05 -3.01
CA ALA A 110 15.70 -1.79 -3.20
C ALA A 110 14.83 -2.76 -2.38
N ARG A 111 15.18 -4.05 -2.34
CA ARG A 111 14.45 -5.07 -1.56
C ARG A 111 14.57 -4.88 -0.05
N ILE A 112 15.72 -4.44 0.45
CA ILE A 112 15.88 -4.08 1.87
C ILE A 112 14.90 -2.96 2.24
N TRP A 113 14.74 -1.98 1.38
CA TRP A 113 13.83 -0.86 1.62
C TRP A 113 12.36 -1.23 1.44
N ILE A 114 12.03 -2.14 0.52
CA ILE A 114 10.70 -2.77 0.46
C ILE A 114 10.40 -3.50 1.78
N ASP A 115 11.34 -4.29 2.30
CA ASP A 115 11.20 -4.94 3.60
C ASP A 115 10.97 -3.89 4.70
N TYR A 116 11.81 -2.85 4.77
CA TYR A 116 11.69 -1.78 5.75
C TYR A 116 10.30 -1.13 5.76
N VAL A 117 9.72 -0.87 4.59
CA VAL A 117 8.35 -0.35 4.50
C VAL A 117 7.37 -1.34 5.13
N THR A 118 7.45 -2.62 4.77
CA THR A 118 6.53 -3.65 5.25
C THR A 118 6.72 -4.04 6.71
N SER A 119 7.95 -3.98 7.23
CA SER A 119 8.35 -4.46 8.56
C SER A 119 8.47 -3.35 9.60
N ARG A 120 8.54 -2.07 9.18
CA ARG A 120 8.68 -0.91 10.08
C ARG A 120 7.63 0.18 9.84
N ILE A 121 7.53 0.72 8.63
CA ILE A 121 6.66 1.88 8.35
C ILE A 121 5.18 1.50 8.47
N ILE A 122 4.74 0.42 7.83
CA ILE A 122 3.32 0.01 7.89
C ILE A 122 2.91 -0.40 9.31
N PRO A 123 3.69 -1.21 10.07
CA PRO A 123 3.36 -1.49 11.46
C PRO A 123 3.23 -0.23 12.32
N SER A 124 4.18 0.71 12.20
CA SER A 124 4.15 1.97 12.99
C SER A 124 3.00 2.89 12.58
N PHE A 125 2.67 2.99 11.27
CA PHE A 125 1.45 3.66 10.79
C PHE A 125 0.22 3.11 11.50
N HIS A 126 0.09 1.78 11.55
CA HIS A 126 -1.05 1.13 12.18
C HIS A 126 -1.05 1.22 13.70
N ARG A 127 0.11 1.21 14.35
CA ARG A 127 0.24 1.46 15.80
C ARG A 127 -0.22 2.88 16.14
N PHE A 128 0.25 3.88 15.40
CA PHE A 128 -0.14 5.27 15.60
C PHE A 128 -1.64 5.47 15.36
N LEU A 129 -2.18 4.95 14.25
CA LEU A 129 -3.59 5.07 13.94
C LEU A 129 -4.49 4.32 14.94
N GLN A 130 -4.10 3.14 15.41
CA GLN A 130 -4.92 2.34 16.34
C GLN A 130 -4.67 2.68 17.81
N TYR A 131 -3.77 3.63 18.11
CA TYR A 131 -3.44 3.97 19.49
C TYR A 131 -4.71 4.38 20.26
N GLN A 132 -4.92 3.70 21.39
CA GLN A 132 -5.93 3.99 22.40
C GLN A 132 -5.19 4.13 23.72
N SER A 133 -5.45 5.19 24.47
CA SER A 133 -4.85 5.31 25.78
C SER A 133 -5.45 4.31 26.76
N ALA A 134 -4.60 3.68 27.56
CA ALA A 134 -5.02 2.88 28.71
C ALA A 134 -5.30 3.74 29.95
N ASP A 135 -4.72 4.94 30.02
CA ASP A 135 -4.87 5.91 31.11
C ASP A 135 -5.16 7.30 30.52
N ALA A 136 -6.28 7.91 30.93
CA ALA A 136 -6.65 9.23 30.44
C ALA A 136 -5.59 10.31 30.77
N ASN A 137 -4.76 10.11 31.80
CA ASN A 137 -3.73 11.06 32.20
C ASN A 137 -2.44 11.00 31.34
N ASP A 138 -2.18 9.86 30.68
CA ASP A 138 -0.98 9.64 29.85
C ASP A 138 -1.30 9.53 28.34
N ALA A 139 -2.55 9.82 27.97
CA ALA A 139 -3.05 9.64 26.60
C ALA A 139 -2.24 10.40 25.56
N ASP A 140 -1.88 11.65 25.86
CA ASP A 140 -1.14 12.50 24.95
C ASP A 140 0.31 12.01 24.79
N ALA A 141 0.96 11.61 25.89
CA ALA A 141 2.35 11.15 25.87
C ALA A 141 2.53 9.86 25.06
N GLY A 142 1.63 8.88 25.21
CA GLY A 142 1.72 7.63 24.45
C GLY A 142 1.33 7.78 22.98
N LEU A 143 0.39 8.69 22.67
CA LEU A 143 0.07 9.05 21.30
C LEU A 143 1.27 9.70 20.61
N ASP A 144 1.91 10.67 21.28
CA ASP A 144 3.13 11.33 20.83
C ASP A 144 4.25 10.31 20.59
N GLN A 145 4.45 9.35 21.50
CA GLN A 145 5.45 8.31 21.30
C GLN A 145 5.21 7.50 20.02
N ALA A 146 3.95 7.09 19.76
CA ALA A 146 3.60 6.37 18.54
C ALA A 146 3.77 7.25 17.28
N ARG A 147 3.46 8.54 17.38
CA ARG A 147 3.69 9.54 16.31
C ARG A 147 5.18 9.64 16.01
N GLN A 148 6.03 9.85 17.02
CA GLN A 148 7.47 10.01 16.86
C GLN A 148 8.14 8.73 16.34
N GLU A 149 7.67 7.55 16.73
CA GLU A 149 8.12 6.29 16.14
C GLU A 149 7.86 6.25 14.63
N PHE A 150 6.62 6.55 14.22
CA PHE A 150 6.24 6.59 12.80
C PHE A 150 7.04 7.63 12.00
N LEU A 151 7.17 8.85 12.53
CA LEU A 151 7.98 9.91 11.91
C LEU A 151 9.45 9.52 11.81
N GLY A 152 10.01 8.85 12.82
CA GLY A 152 11.37 8.34 12.80
C GLY A 152 11.61 7.39 11.62
N HIS A 153 10.66 6.49 11.36
CA HIS A 153 10.74 5.59 10.20
C HIS A 153 10.61 6.32 8.85
N LEU A 154 9.75 7.34 8.75
CA LEU A 154 9.67 8.18 7.55
C LEU A 154 10.97 8.97 7.32
N LYS A 155 11.62 9.47 8.37
CA LYS A 155 12.93 10.14 8.26
C LYS A 155 14.00 9.18 7.73
N SER A 156 14.12 7.98 8.31
CA SER A 156 15.09 6.99 7.83
C SER A 156 14.87 6.61 6.37
N TRP A 157 13.62 6.41 5.96
CA TRP A 157 13.26 6.18 4.56
C TRP A 157 13.68 7.35 3.65
N THR A 158 13.39 8.58 4.09
CA THR A 158 13.64 9.78 3.29
C THR A 158 15.12 10.09 3.12
N GLN A 159 15.93 9.84 4.16
CA GLN A 159 17.38 10.01 4.13
C GLN A 159 18.06 9.08 3.12
N GLU A 160 17.41 7.97 2.74
CA GLU A 160 17.96 6.95 1.85
C GLU A 160 17.44 7.05 0.42
N MET A 161 16.49 7.97 0.18
CA MET A 161 16.10 8.34 -1.16
C MET A 161 17.27 8.95 -1.93
N HIS A 162 17.30 8.71 -3.23
CA HIS A 162 18.22 9.38 -4.13
C HIS A 162 18.10 10.91 -3.99
N PRO A 163 19.22 11.66 -3.85
CA PRO A 163 19.21 13.09 -3.57
C PRO A 163 18.55 13.91 -4.69
N ASP A 164 18.84 13.53 -5.94
CA ASP A 164 18.37 14.24 -7.15
C ASP A 164 17.04 13.70 -7.69
N GLY A 165 16.52 12.62 -7.14
CA GLY A 165 15.25 12.07 -7.62
C GLY A 165 14.09 13.04 -7.33
N PRO A 166 12.92 12.79 -7.91
CA PRO A 166 11.73 12.85 -7.10
C PRO A 166 11.50 11.52 -6.37
N PHE A 167 11.86 10.37 -6.96
CA PHE A 167 11.54 9.02 -6.46
C PHE A 167 12.67 8.37 -5.66
N PHE A 168 12.40 7.22 -5.05
CA PHE A 168 13.29 6.56 -4.09
C PHE A 168 14.65 6.22 -4.70
N LEU A 169 14.68 5.60 -5.88
CA LEU A 169 15.93 5.23 -6.56
C LEU A 169 16.45 6.29 -7.54
N GLY A 170 15.75 7.43 -7.72
CA GLY A 170 16.19 8.49 -8.62
C GLY A 170 15.04 9.10 -9.44
N GLU A 171 15.29 9.27 -10.74
CA GLU A 171 14.39 9.96 -11.67
C GLU A 171 13.09 9.20 -11.95
N ASN A 172 13.16 7.86 -11.96
CA ASN A 172 12.04 6.98 -12.30
C ASN A 172 11.41 6.35 -11.07
N ILE A 173 10.09 6.12 -11.12
CA ILE A 173 9.37 5.40 -10.08
C ILE A 173 9.89 3.97 -9.97
N SER A 174 10.03 3.47 -8.74
CA SER A 174 10.63 2.17 -8.43
C SER A 174 9.72 1.32 -7.55
N LEU A 175 10.05 0.03 -7.37
CA LEU A 175 9.27 -0.87 -6.50
C LEU A 175 9.14 -0.34 -5.06
N PRO A 176 10.22 0.17 -4.40
CA PRO A 176 10.11 0.81 -3.09
C PRO A 176 9.03 1.92 -3.05
N ASP A 177 8.93 2.75 -4.09
CA ASP A 177 7.91 3.80 -4.20
C ASP A 177 6.50 3.21 -4.27
N LEU A 178 6.28 2.22 -5.14
CA LEU A 178 4.97 1.57 -5.31
C LEU A 178 4.49 0.90 -4.02
N VAL A 179 5.40 0.38 -3.21
CA VAL A 179 5.10 -0.29 -1.94
C VAL A 179 4.65 0.70 -0.87
N LEU A 180 5.27 1.88 -0.78
CA LEU A 180 4.94 2.90 0.23
C LEU A 180 3.82 3.84 -0.20
N ALA A 181 3.72 4.17 -1.49
CA ALA A 181 2.81 5.19 -2.02
C ALA A 181 1.36 5.08 -1.52
N PRO A 182 0.72 3.89 -1.47
CA PRO A 182 -0.63 3.79 -0.94
C PRO A 182 -0.78 4.25 0.52
N TRP A 183 0.22 4.08 1.39
CA TRP A 183 0.14 4.60 2.76
C TRP A 183 0.41 6.10 2.78
N ALA A 184 1.36 6.56 1.99
CA ALA A 184 1.77 7.95 1.94
C ALA A 184 0.65 8.90 1.47
N VAL A 185 -0.09 8.54 0.43
CA VAL A 185 -1.23 9.35 -0.06
C VAL A 185 -2.44 9.33 0.90
N ARG A 186 -2.35 8.59 2.01
CA ARG A 186 -3.38 8.46 3.02
C ARG A 186 -2.95 8.99 4.39
N LEU A 187 -1.84 9.72 4.47
CA LEU A 187 -1.40 10.31 5.74
C LEU A 187 -2.38 11.34 6.31
N TRP A 188 -3.26 11.89 5.48
CA TRP A 188 -4.38 12.77 5.91
C TRP A 188 -5.26 12.13 6.98
N VAL A 189 -5.29 10.78 7.11
CA VAL A 189 -6.05 10.10 8.17
C VAL A 189 -5.55 10.47 9.56
N PHE A 190 -4.30 10.89 9.69
CA PHE A 190 -3.76 11.34 10.98
C PHE A 190 -4.28 12.73 11.34
N ASP A 191 -4.46 13.62 10.37
CA ASP A 191 -5.11 14.92 10.62
C ASP A 191 -6.56 14.72 11.07
N GLU A 192 -7.27 13.78 10.42
CA GLU A 192 -8.66 13.47 10.73
C GLU A 192 -8.84 12.81 12.11
N PHE A 193 -7.98 11.86 12.48
CA PHE A 193 -8.23 10.99 13.64
C PHE A 193 -7.23 11.12 14.79
N LYS A 194 -6.09 11.81 14.61
CA LYS A 194 -4.96 11.82 15.57
C LYS A 194 -4.30 13.19 15.76
N GLY A 195 -4.95 14.27 15.31
CA GLY A 195 -4.42 15.64 15.46
C GLY A 195 -3.26 15.96 14.51
N GLY A 196 -3.01 15.09 13.52
CA GLY A 196 -2.00 15.27 12.50
C GLY A 196 -0.64 14.67 12.85
N LEU A 197 0.30 14.88 11.93
CA LEU A 197 1.68 14.42 12.04
C LEU A 197 2.59 15.37 12.80
N GLU A 198 2.16 16.61 13.07
CA GLU A 198 2.92 17.61 13.84
C GLU A 198 4.40 17.75 13.40
N ILE A 199 4.62 17.67 12.08
CA ILE A 199 5.95 17.90 11.50
C ILE A 199 6.32 19.37 11.75
N SER A 200 7.45 19.59 12.42
CA SER A 200 7.97 20.93 12.72
C SER A 200 9.24 21.23 11.95
N ASP A 201 9.41 22.52 11.62
CA ASP A 201 10.61 23.06 11.03
C ASP A 201 11.71 23.13 12.10
N GLY A 202 12.56 22.10 12.13
CA GLY A 202 13.70 21.98 13.03
C GLY A 202 14.96 21.54 12.28
N SER A 203 15.87 20.84 12.97
CA SER A 203 17.09 20.29 12.36
C SER A 203 16.83 19.35 11.17
N ASP A 204 15.60 18.83 11.06
CA ASP A 204 15.19 17.87 10.03
C ASP A 204 14.51 18.52 8.82
N SER A 205 14.51 19.85 8.72
CA SER A 205 13.82 20.59 7.64
C SER A 205 14.18 20.05 6.24
N ALA A 206 15.46 19.83 5.94
CA ALA A 206 15.89 19.28 4.65
C ALA A 206 15.36 17.85 4.38
N VAL A 207 15.21 17.02 5.42
CA VAL A 207 14.61 15.68 5.29
C VAL A 207 13.14 15.83 4.95
N TRP A 208 12.41 16.70 5.63
CA TRP A 208 10.98 16.90 5.35
C TRP A 208 10.71 17.59 4.01
N GLU A 209 11.61 18.47 3.55
CA GLU A 209 11.58 19.00 2.18
C GLU A 209 11.75 17.89 1.14
N ARG A 210 12.70 16.96 1.35
CA ARG A 210 12.88 15.79 0.46
C ARG A 210 11.66 14.88 0.45
N TRP A 211 11.07 14.63 1.62
CA TRP A 211 9.81 13.89 1.77
C TRP A 211 8.68 14.57 1.00
N GLY A 212 8.53 15.88 1.15
CA GLY A 212 7.52 16.67 0.45
C GLY A 212 7.68 16.60 -1.08
N ARG A 213 8.92 16.68 -1.59
CA ARG A 213 9.21 16.49 -3.03
C ARG A 213 8.79 15.10 -3.52
N TRP A 214 9.09 14.06 -2.75
CA TRP A 214 8.70 12.69 -3.08
C TRP A 214 7.18 12.53 -3.07
N LEU A 215 6.51 12.97 -2.01
CA LEU A 215 5.06 12.84 -1.85
C LEU A 215 4.33 13.58 -2.98
N ALA A 216 4.73 14.82 -3.28
CA ALA A 216 4.15 15.59 -4.38
C ALA A 216 4.34 14.90 -5.74
N ALA A 217 5.49 14.25 -5.97
CA ALA A 217 5.72 13.51 -7.20
C ALA A 217 4.84 12.26 -7.30
N ILE A 218 4.62 11.55 -6.18
CA ILE A 218 3.72 10.40 -6.10
C ILE A 218 2.27 10.83 -6.32
N GLU A 219 1.76 11.81 -5.58
CA GLU A 219 0.37 12.28 -5.67
C GLU A 219 0.01 12.79 -7.06
N ASN A 220 0.99 13.35 -7.79
CA ASN A 220 0.76 13.84 -9.15
C ASN A 220 0.72 12.75 -10.22
N ARG A 221 1.09 11.50 -9.90
CA ARG A 221 1.05 10.41 -10.88
C ARG A 221 -0.38 10.08 -11.29
N LYS A 222 -0.55 9.88 -12.60
CA LYS A 222 -1.83 9.46 -13.18
C LYS A 222 -2.31 8.13 -12.56
N SER A 223 -1.43 7.16 -12.44
CA SER A 223 -1.71 5.85 -11.80
C SER A 223 -2.21 6.00 -10.36
N ILE A 224 -1.66 6.93 -9.57
CA ILE A 224 -2.12 7.21 -8.20
C ILE A 224 -3.52 7.78 -8.22
N LYS A 225 -3.79 8.78 -9.07
CA LYS A 225 -5.10 9.42 -9.19
C LYS A 225 -6.18 8.45 -9.65
N GLU A 226 -5.86 7.54 -10.58
CA GLU A 226 -6.82 6.58 -11.15
C GLU A 226 -7.08 5.36 -10.25
N THR A 227 -6.19 5.07 -9.32
CA THR A 227 -6.32 3.90 -8.41
C THR A 227 -6.67 4.28 -6.98
N THR A 228 -6.74 5.58 -6.68
CA THR A 228 -7.20 6.14 -5.39
C THR A 228 -8.68 6.45 -5.49
N SER A 229 -9.42 6.16 -4.43
CA SER A 229 -10.85 6.44 -4.33
C SER A 229 -11.14 7.80 -3.71
N ASP A 230 -12.40 8.20 -3.67
CA ASP A 230 -12.79 9.38 -2.92
C ASP A 230 -12.67 9.16 -1.40
N THR A 231 -12.30 10.23 -0.69
CA THR A 231 -12.10 10.25 0.76
C THR A 231 -13.29 9.68 1.54
N GLU A 232 -14.52 9.92 1.08
CA GLU A 232 -15.75 9.42 1.71
C GLU A 232 -15.80 7.90 1.86
N HIS A 233 -15.14 7.17 0.97
CA HIS A 233 -15.04 5.72 1.05
C HIS A 233 -14.00 5.23 2.05
N TYR A 234 -12.96 6.02 2.29
CA TYR A 234 -11.88 5.71 3.23
C TYR A 234 -12.30 5.96 4.68
N LEU A 235 -13.03 7.05 4.94
CA LEU A 235 -13.42 7.48 6.29
C LEU A 235 -14.03 6.38 7.16
N PRO A 236 -15.09 5.64 6.76
CA PRO A 236 -15.69 4.61 7.60
C PRO A 236 -14.74 3.44 7.87
N ILE A 237 -13.76 3.21 6.99
CA ILE A 237 -12.77 2.14 7.15
C ILE A 237 -11.71 2.58 8.14
N TYR A 238 -11.09 3.73 7.92
CA TYR A 238 -10.06 4.25 8.81
C TYR A 238 -10.61 4.62 10.17
N LYS A 239 -11.88 5.05 10.28
CA LYS A 239 -12.54 5.21 11.58
C LYS A 239 -12.53 3.93 12.40
N ARG A 240 -12.79 2.75 11.80
CA ARG A 240 -12.70 1.48 12.54
C ARG A 240 -11.29 1.16 13.01
N TYR A 241 -10.26 1.56 12.25
CA TYR A 241 -8.88 1.45 12.72
C TYR A 241 -8.60 2.49 13.82
N ALA A 242 -9.01 3.73 13.65
CA ALA A 242 -8.83 4.81 14.61
C ALA A 242 -9.48 4.54 15.96
N ASP A 243 -10.68 3.93 15.95
CA ASP A 243 -11.43 3.48 17.13
C ASP A 243 -10.94 2.11 17.65
N ASN A 244 -9.92 1.52 17.01
CA ASN A 244 -9.36 0.21 17.33
C ASN A 244 -10.37 -0.97 17.30
N THR A 245 -11.42 -0.86 16.48
CA THR A 245 -12.49 -1.88 16.31
C THR A 245 -12.37 -2.70 15.02
N ALA A 246 -11.40 -2.37 14.14
CA ALA A 246 -11.16 -3.07 12.89
C ALA A 246 -10.85 -4.57 13.11
N GLN A 247 -11.41 -5.43 12.24
CA GLN A 247 -11.35 -6.90 12.35
C GLN A 247 -10.41 -7.56 11.34
N SER A 248 -9.62 -6.78 10.60
CA SER A 248 -8.58 -7.33 9.73
C SER A 248 -7.49 -8.02 10.54
N GLU A 249 -6.79 -8.98 9.92
CA GLU A 249 -5.66 -9.67 10.58
C GLU A 249 -4.56 -8.68 10.99
N LEU A 250 -4.31 -7.66 10.17
CA LEU A 250 -3.42 -6.55 10.49
C LEU A 250 -3.85 -5.82 11.78
N ALA A 251 -5.13 -5.43 11.89
CA ALA A 251 -5.62 -4.75 13.08
C ALA A 251 -5.49 -5.62 14.35
N LYS A 252 -5.83 -6.91 14.23
CA LYS A 252 -5.67 -7.87 15.33
C LYS A 252 -4.21 -8.05 15.73
N ALA A 253 -3.30 -8.13 14.75
CA ALA A 253 -1.87 -8.25 15.00
C ALA A 253 -1.33 -7.03 15.75
N THR A 254 -1.67 -5.81 15.30
CA THR A 254 -1.31 -4.56 15.98
C THR A 254 -1.79 -4.55 17.42
N ARG A 255 -3.07 -4.89 17.69
CA ARG A 255 -3.61 -4.97 19.05
C ARG A 255 -2.87 -5.96 19.95
N SER A 256 -2.44 -7.09 19.38
CA SER A 256 -1.71 -8.12 20.12
C SER A 256 -0.21 -7.85 20.28
N GLY A 257 0.30 -6.72 19.78
CA GLY A 257 1.74 -6.42 19.76
C GLY A 257 2.56 -7.36 18.88
N ARG A 258 1.92 -8.14 18.02
CA ARG A 258 2.58 -9.06 17.08
C ARG A 258 3.00 -8.31 15.81
N GLY A 259 4.05 -8.81 15.15
CA GLY A 259 4.44 -8.33 13.82
C GLY A 259 3.28 -8.42 12.83
N VAL A 260 3.26 -7.51 11.87
CA VAL A 260 2.26 -7.49 10.79
C VAL A 260 2.33 -8.79 10.00
N PRO A 261 1.21 -9.53 9.85
CA PRO A 261 1.17 -10.78 9.09
C PRO A 261 1.24 -10.57 7.58
#